data_AF-A0A2C6AB82-F1
#
_entry.id   AF-A0A2C6AB82-F1
#
_cell.length_a   1.000
_cell.length_b   1.000
_cell.length_c   1.000
_cell.angle_alpha   90.00
_cell.angle_beta   90.00
_cell.angle_gamma   90.00
#
_symmetry.space_group_name_H-M   'P 1'
#
loop_
_entity.id
_entity.type
_entity.pdbx_description
1 polymer ?
#
loop_
_entity_poly.entity_id
_entity_poly.type
_entity_poly.pdbx_seq_one_letter_code
_entity_poly.pdbx_strand_id
1 'polypeptide(L)' 'MDSPGRFFVAHELKLIMAHLLLNYDLKSIPERPQPRWLGPVIIPPLDACIQIRRKRRPARATEAKGP' A
#
# COMPACT_ATOMS: atom_id res chain seq x y z
N MET A 1 5.24 21.25 -18.38
CA MET A 1 3.77 21.29 -18.46
C MET A 1 3.26 20.05 -17.74
N ASP A 2 2.91 20.18 -16.46
CA ASP A 2 2.40 19.05 -15.67
C ASP A 2 1.05 18.62 -16.24
N SER A 3 0.91 17.34 -16.59
CA SER A 3 -0.35 16.80 -17.08
C SER A 3 -1.37 16.76 -15.93
N PRO A 4 -2.65 17.09 -16.17
CA PRO A 4 -3.69 17.07 -15.13
C PRO A 4 -3.87 15.68 -14.49
N GLY A 5 -3.54 14.62 -15.23
CA GLY A 5 -3.57 13.24 -14.73
C GLY A 5 -2.58 12.94 -13.61
N ARG A 6 -1.44 13.65 -13.52
CA ARG A 6 -0.42 13.40 -12.47
C ARG A 6 -0.98 13.65 -11.07
N PHE A 7 -1.81 14.67 -10.90
CA PHE A 7 -2.43 14.96 -9.62
C PHE A 7 -3.47 13.91 -9.26
N PHE A 8 -4.32 13.52 -10.21
CA PHE A 8 -5.32 12.48 -9.98
C PHE A 8 -4.66 11.17 -9.52
N VAL A 9 -3.68 10.66 -10.27
CA VAL A 9 -2.97 9.42 -9.94
C VAL A 9 -2.27 9.53 -8.58
N ALA A 10 -1.67 10.69 -8.27
CA ALA A 10 -1.00 10.89 -6.99
C ALA A 10 -1.95 10.90 -5.79
N HIS A 11 -3.22 11.27 -5.95
CA HIS A 11 -4.21 11.22 -4.86
C HIS A 11 -4.75 9.80 -4.69
N GLU A 12 -5.13 9.14 -5.77
CA GLU A 12 -5.59 7.75 -5.77
C GLU A 12 -4.55 6.81 -5.15
N LEU A 13 -3.28 6.94 -5.55
CA LEU A 13 -2.20 6.12 -5.02
C LEU A 13 -1.99 6.34 -3.52
N LYS A 14 -2.15 7.58 -3.02
CA LYS A 14 -2.06 7.87 -1.58
C LYS A 14 -3.20 7.21 -0.82
N LEU A 15 -4.42 7.22 -1.36
CA LEU A 15 -5.59 6.57 -0.73
C LEU A 15 -5.40 5.05 -0.66
N ILE A 16 -4.93 4.44 -1.74
CA ILE A 16 -4.60 3.00 -1.78
C ILE A 16 -3.51 2.68 -0.73
N MET A 17 -2.43 3.47 -0.67
CA MET A 17 -1.37 3.31 0.32
C MET A 17 -1.89 3.45 1.77
N ALA A 18 -2.71 4.46 2.04
CA ALA A 18 -3.32 4.65 3.35
C ALA A 18 -4.19 3.45 3.75
N HIS A 19 -5.00 2.93 2.82
CA HIS A 19 -5.82 1.74 3.05
C HIS A 19 -4.95 0.51 3.37
N LEU A 20 -3.87 0.30 2.60
CA LEU A 20 -2.95 -0.81 2.85
C LEU A 20 -2.31 -0.71 4.24
N LEU A 21 -1.79 0.46 4.62
CA LEU A 21 -1.13 0.67 5.91
C LEU A 21 -2.08 0.54 7.11
N LEU A 22 -3.34 0.97 6.96
CA LEU A 22 -4.34 0.89 8.04
C LEU A 22 -4.86 -0.54 8.24
N ASN A 23 -4.94 -1.33 7.17
CA ASN A 23 -5.60 -2.64 7.21
C ASN A 23 -4.64 -3.83 7.14
N TYR A 24 -3.37 -3.62 6.79
CA TYR A 24 -2.39 -4.68 6.62
C TYR A 24 -1.08 -4.35 7.34
N ASP A 25 -0.44 -5.39 7.86
CA ASP A 25 0.96 -5.40 8.26
C ASP A 25 1.79 -5.82 7.05
N LEU A 26 2.73 -4.96 6.65
CA LEU A 26 3.68 -5.24 5.59
C LEU A 26 5.00 -5.65 6.23
N LYS A 27 5.58 -6.78 5.81
CA LYS A 27 6.92 -7.16 6.26
C LYS A 27 7.94 -6.30 5.53
N SER A 28 8.83 -5.66 6.29
CA SER A 28 9.95 -4.93 5.71
C SER A 28 10.91 -5.90 5.01
N ILE A 29 11.40 -5.48 3.85
CA ILE A 29 12.46 -6.16 3.11
C ILE A 29 13.80 -5.48 3.41
N PRO A 30 14.91 -6.23 3.46
CA PRO A 30 16.20 -5.67 3.86
C PRO A 30 16.77 -4.67 2.85
N GLU A 31 16.50 -4.88 1.56
CA GLU A 31 16.97 -4.03 0.48
C GLU A 31 15.84 -3.78 -0.53
N ARG A 32 15.85 -2.59 -1.14
CA ARG A 32 14.95 -2.27 -2.24
C ARG A 32 15.33 -3.11 -3.47
N PRO A 33 14.39 -3.85 -4.08
CA PRO A 33 14.66 -4.63 -5.28
C PRO A 33 15.12 -3.72 -6.42
N GLN A 34 16.14 -4.18 -7.15
CA GLN A 34 16.70 -3.43 -8.26
C GLN A 34 15.66 -3.26 -9.38
N PRO A 35 15.47 -2.05 -9.92
CA PRO A 35 14.49 -1.80 -10.97
C PRO A 35 14.84 -2.56 -12.25
N ARG A 36 13.84 -3.09 -12.96
CA ARG A 36 14.02 -3.70 -14.27
C ARG A 36 13.34 -2.87 -15.34
N TRP A 37 14.03 -2.68 -16.46
CA TRP A 37 13.47 -2.01 -17.64
C TRP A 37 12.70 -3.00 -18.50
N LEU A 38 11.46 -2.66 -18.83
CA LEU A 38 10.62 -3.35 -19.80
C LEU A 38 10.23 -2.34 -20.89
N GLY A 39 11.03 -2.29 -21.95
CA GLY A 39 10.92 -1.27 -22.99
C GLY A 39 11.05 0.14 -22.38
N PRO A 40 10.06 1.03 -22.56
CA PRO A 40 10.11 2.39 -22.01
C PRO A 40 9.69 2.49 -20.53
N VAL A 41 9.26 1.40 -19.89
CA VAL A 41 8.72 1.41 -18.52
C VAL A 41 9.67 0.75 -17.54
N ILE A 42 9.84 1.34 -16.36
CA ILE A 42 10.55 0.73 -15.23
C ILE A 42 9.52 -0.03 -14.38
N ILE A 43 9.75 -1.33 -14.19
CA ILE A 43 8.91 -2.18 -13.35
C ILE A 43 9.72 -2.73 -12.17
N PRO A 44 9.05 -3.05 -11.05
CA PRO A 44 9.66 -3.91 -10.04
C PRO A 44 10.01 -5.28 -10.66
N PRO A 45 11.04 -5.95 -10.16
CA PRO A 45 11.40 -7.28 -10.63
C PRO A 45 10.27 -8.27 -10.32
N LEU A 46 9.97 -9.18 -11.26
CA LEU A 46 8.77 -10.05 -11.22
C LEU A 46 8.83 -11.14 -10.15
N ASP A 47 10.03 -11.45 -9.67
CA ASP A 47 10.34 -12.39 -8.60
C ASP A 47 10.34 -11.74 -7.21
N ALA A 48 10.27 -10.41 -7.12
CA ALA A 48 10.17 -9.73 -5.82
C ALA A 48 8.77 -9.91 -5.22
N CYS A 49 8.73 -10.60 -4.10
CA CYS A 49 7.51 -10.82 -3.33
C CYS A 49 7.48 -9.95 -2.08
N ILE A 50 6.31 -9.40 -1.77
CA ILE A 50 6.02 -8.73 -0.50
C ILE A 50 5.13 -9.62 0.37
N GLN A 51 5.44 -9.70 1.66
CA GLN A 51 4.61 -10.44 2.62
C GLN A 51 3.64 -9.48 3.28
N ILE A 52 2.35 -9.74 3.12
CA ILE A 52 1.26 -8.94 3.68
C ILE A 52 0.42 -9.80 4.62
N ARG A 53 0.04 -9.24 5.77
CA ARG A 53 -0.89 -9.87 6.70
C ARG A 53 -2.01 -8.91 7.03
N ARG A 54 -3.26 -9.36 6.92
CA ARG A 54 -4.41 -8.53 7.30
C ARG A 54 -4.40 -8.29 8.81
N LYS A 55 -4.52 -7.02 9.22
CA LYS A 55 -4.69 -6.63 10.62
C LYS A 55 -6.04 -7.12 11.12
N ARG A 56 -6.07 -7.63 12.35
CA ARG A 56 -7.33 -7.89 13.05
C ARG A 56 -7.98 -6.53 13.30
N ARG A 57 -9.21 -6.32 12.81
CA ARG A 57 -9.99 -5.18 13.29
C ARG A 57 -10.10 -5.34 14.81
N PRO A 58 -9.81 -4.30 15.60
CA PRO A 58 -10.23 -4.33 16.99
C PRO A 58 -11.73 -4.61 16.97
N ALA A 59 -12.15 -5.64 17.72
CA ALA A 59 -13.58 -5.90 17.89
C ALA A 59 -14.18 -4.57 18.32
N ARG A 60 -15.16 -4.08 17.56
CA ARG A 60 -15.90 -2.86 17.86
C ARG A 60 -16.25 -2.99 19.34
N ALA A 61 -15.65 -2.17 20.20
CA ALA A 61 -15.99 -2.18 21.61
C ALA A 61 -17.48 -1.86 21.63
N THR A 62 -18.29 -2.89 21.86
CA THR A 62 -19.69 -2.73 22.16
C THR A 62 -19.70 -1.86 23.40
N GLU A 63 -20.15 -0.63 23.21
CA GLU A 63 -20.53 0.29 24.25
C GLU A 63 -21.68 -0.37 25.02
N ALA A 64 -21.30 -1.23 25.95
CA ALA A 64 -22.16 -1.80 26.97
C ALA A 64 -21.69 -1.16 28.28
N LYS A 65 -22.21 0.04 28.55
CA LYS A 65 -22.23 0.59 29.90
C LYS A 65 -23.44 1.51 30.06
N GLY A 66 -24.61 0.88 30.29
CA GLY A 66 -25.58 1.43 31.23
C GLY A 66 -25.04 1.28 32.67
N PRO A 67 -25.67 1.88 33.69
CA PRO A 67 -27.07 2.30 33.78
C PRO A 67 -27.31 3.81 33.62
#